data_AF-A0A0J7KMZ9-F1
#
_entry.id   AF-A0A0J7KMZ9-F1
#
_cell.length_a   1.000
_cell.length_b   1.000
_cell.length_c   1.000
_cell.angle_alpha   90.00
_cell.angle_beta   90.00
_cell.angle_gamma   90.00
#
_symmetry.space_group_name_H-M   'P 1'
#
loop_
_entity.id
_entity.type
_entity.pdbx_description
1 polymer ?
#
loop_
_entity_poly.entity_id
_entity_poly.type
_entity_poly.pdbx_seq_one_letter_code
_entity_poly.pdbx_strand_id
1 'polypeptide(L)'
;GEGQRILHEACDKSLIDIIRLLKVEIIVGIGNYAEKRAQIAVQTGGLSVQVMVLRHPSPRAVGNQNWNETAMQRLDELGLLKFFEKASTTV
;
A
#
# COMPACT_ATOMS: atom_id res chain seq x y z
N GLY A 1 11.37 -19.11 -7.49
CA GLY A 1 11.19 -20.34 -8.30
C GLY A 1 9.83 -20.33 -8.97
N GLU A 2 9.53 -21.33 -9.80
CA GLU A 2 8.32 -21.34 -10.64
C GLU A 2 7.01 -21.25 -9.84
N GLY A 3 6.89 -22.01 -8.75
CA GLY A 3 5.70 -21.93 -7.88
C GLY A 3 5.47 -20.54 -7.27
N GLN A 4 6.55 -19.83 -6.92
CA GLN A 4 6.45 -18.46 -6.41
C GLN A 4 5.94 -17.51 -7.50
N ARG A 5 6.39 -17.68 -8.74
CA ARG A 5 5.96 -16.86 -9.88
C ARG A 5 4.46 -17.01 -10.15
N ILE A 6 3.97 -18.25 -10.19
CA ILE A 6 2.54 -18.56 -10.40
C ILE A 6 1.68 -17.92 -9.30
N LEU A 7 2.09 -18.06 -8.04
CA LEU A 7 1.37 -17.47 -6.92
C LEU A 7 1.33 -15.94 -7.01
N HIS A 8 2.50 -15.34 -7.28
CA HIS A 8 2.66 -13.92 -7.49
C HIS A 8 1.72 -13.36 -8.58
N GLU A 9 1.65 -14.02 -9.74
CA GLU A 9 0.78 -13.62 -10.85
C GLU A 9 -0.71 -13.71 -10.49
N ALA A 10 -1.12 -14.78 -9.79
CA ALA A 10 -2.50 -14.93 -9.33
C ALA A 10 -2.89 -13.85 -8.31
N CYS A 11 -1.99 -13.51 -7.38
CA CYS A 11 -2.20 -12.45 -6.41
C CYS A 11 -2.25 -11.07 -7.07
N ASP A 12 -1.36 -10.78 -8.02
CA ASP A 12 -1.35 -9.49 -8.72
C ASP A 12 -2.62 -9.28 -9.54
N LYS A 13 -3.10 -10.34 -10.22
CA LYS A 13 -4.39 -10.29 -10.93
C LYS A 13 -5.53 -9.90 -9.99
N SER A 14 -5.61 -10.55 -8.84
CA SER A 14 -6.62 -10.25 -7.83
C SER A 14 -6.52 -8.81 -7.31
N LEU A 15 -5.30 -8.31 -7.10
CA LEU A 15 -5.07 -6.93 -6.67
C LEU A 15 -5.52 -5.92 -7.74
N ILE A 16 -5.22 -6.17 -9.02
CA ILE A 16 -5.69 -5.33 -10.14
C ILE A 16 -7.22 -5.26 -10.18
N ASP A 17 -7.89 -6.39 -9.99
CA ASP A 17 -9.35 -6.46 -10.01
C ASP A 17 -9.95 -5.67 -8.84
N ILE A 18 -9.37 -5.77 -7.64
CA ILE A 18 -9.75 -4.97 -6.46
C ILE A 18 -9.55 -3.46 -6.72
N ILE A 19 -8.41 -3.07 -7.27
CA ILE A 19 -8.09 -1.66 -7.57
C ILE A 19 -9.14 -1.06 -8.50
N ARG A 20 -9.50 -1.79 -9.57
CA ARG A 20 -10.52 -1.35 -10.53
C ARG A 20 -11.90 -1.28 -9.91
N LEU A 21 -12.28 -2.30 -9.14
CA LEU A 21 -13.59 -2.39 -8.50
C LEU A 21 -13.81 -1.24 -7.51
N LEU A 22 -12.82 -0.97 -6.66
CA LEU A 22 -12.89 0.07 -5.63
C LEU A 22 -12.52 1.47 -6.15
N LYS A 23 -12.09 1.56 -7.42
CA LYS A 23 -11.59 2.81 -8.04
C LYS A 23 -10.49 3.46 -7.18
N VAL A 24 -9.53 2.64 -6.73
CA VAL A 24 -8.45 3.10 -5.86
C VAL A 24 -7.57 4.12 -6.58
N GLU A 25 -7.33 5.27 -5.95
CA GLU A 25 -6.40 6.30 -6.45
C GLU A 25 -5.00 6.17 -5.83
N ILE A 26 -4.92 5.69 -4.58
CA ILE A 26 -3.69 5.56 -3.81
C ILE A 26 -3.63 4.18 -3.14
N ILE A 27 -2.51 3.48 -3.32
CA ILE A 27 -2.17 2.23 -2.63
C ILE A 27 -1.04 2.52 -1.65
N VAL A 28 -1.20 2.08 -0.41
CA VAL A 28 -0.14 2.14 0.61
C VAL A 28 0.35 0.73 0.90
N GLY A 29 1.52 0.37 0.36
CA GLY A 29 2.19 -0.88 0.64
C GLY A 29 2.79 -0.89 2.05
N ILE A 30 2.50 -1.94 2.83
CA ILE A 30 3.11 -2.11 4.15
C ILE A 30 4.37 -2.96 4.00
N GLY A 31 5.52 -2.28 3.96
CA GLY A 31 6.83 -2.86 3.71
C GLY A 31 7.21 -2.98 2.23
N ASN A 32 8.51 -3.07 1.98
CA ASN A 32 9.10 -3.03 0.63
C ASN A 32 8.63 -4.17 -0.27
N TYR A 33 8.26 -5.33 0.29
CA TYR A 33 7.70 -6.42 -0.51
C TYR A 33 6.34 -6.02 -1.08
N ALA A 34 5.43 -5.53 -0.23
CA ALA A 34 4.08 -5.13 -0.65
C ALA A 34 4.11 -3.96 -1.64
N GLU A 35 4.98 -2.96 -1.40
CA GLU A 35 5.21 -1.86 -2.34
C GLU A 35 5.60 -2.37 -3.73
N LYS A 36 6.61 -3.24 -3.82
CA LYS A 36 7.06 -3.80 -5.09
C LYS A 36 5.97 -4.62 -5.79
N ARG A 37 5.19 -5.41 -5.05
CA ARG A 37 4.07 -6.17 -5.63
C ARG A 37 2.98 -5.24 -6.16
N ALA A 38 2.63 -4.18 -5.41
CA ALA A 38 1.67 -3.19 -5.86
C ALA A 38 2.15 -2.44 -7.11
N GLN A 39 3.42 -2.04 -7.17
CA GLN A 39 4.02 -1.40 -8.36
C GLN A 39 3.93 -2.30 -9.61
N ILE A 40 4.26 -3.60 -9.46
CA ILE A 40 4.16 -4.57 -10.55
C ILE A 40 2.71 -4.73 -11.00
N ALA A 41 1.77 -4.87 -10.06
CA ALA A 41 0.35 -5.00 -10.38
C ALA A 41 -0.21 -3.75 -11.10
N VAL A 42 0.14 -2.56 -10.63
CA VAL A 42 -0.27 -1.28 -11.25
C VAL A 42 0.27 -1.16 -12.67
N GLN A 43 1.57 -1.48 -12.87
CA GLN A 43 2.18 -1.46 -14.20
C GLN A 43 1.55 -2.50 -15.14
N THR A 44 1.39 -3.74 -14.67
CA THR A 44 0.81 -4.84 -15.46
C THR A 44 -0.66 -4.57 -15.82
N GLY A 45 -1.40 -3.94 -14.90
CA GLY A 45 -2.81 -3.60 -15.11
C GLY A 45 -3.04 -2.32 -15.93
N GLY A 46 -1.98 -1.58 -16.30
CA GLY A 46 -2.08 -0.29 -17.00
C GLY A 46 -2.85 0.76 -16.18
N LEU A 47 -2.67 0.75 -14.85
CA LEU A 47 -3.45 1.56 -13.92
C LEU A 47 -2.74 2.89 -13.61
N SER A 48 -3.49 3.98 -13.54
CA SER A 48 -2.98 5.30 -13.12
C SER A 48 -3.18 5.51 -11.62
N VAL A 49 -2.52 4.69 -10.80
CA VAL A 49 -2.67 4.66 -9.34
C VAL A 49 -1.34 4.97 -8.66
N GLN A 50 -1.36 5.82 -7.64
CA GLN A 50 -0.15 6.16 -6.89
C GLN A 50 0.19 5.04 -5.90
N VAL A 51 1.43 4.54 -5.91
CA VAL A 51 1.91 3.55 -4.94
C VAL A 51 2.85 4.23 -3.95
N MET A 52 2.50 4.16 -2.68
CA MET A 52 3.28 4.67 -1.54
C MET A 52 3.64 3.52 -0.60
N VAL A 53 4.52 3.77 0.37
CA VAL A 53 4.99 2.74 1.30
C VAL A 53 5.10 3.25 2.72
N LEU A 54 4.68 2.41 3.66
CA LEU A 54 5.01 2.52 5.08
C LEU A 54 5.97 1.40 5.46
N ARG A 55 6.80 1.64 6.49
CA ARG A 55 7.60 0.56 7.09
C ARG A 55 6.67 -0.55 7.59
N HIS A 56 7.11 -1.80 7.51
CA HIS A 56 6.33 -2.93 8.01
C HIS A 56 6.33 -2.96 9.56
N PRO A 57 5.18 -3.22 10.23
CA PRO A 57 5.06 -3.17 11.70
C PRO A 57 5.71 -4.35 12.43
N SER A 58 6.12 -5.41 11.72
CA SER A 58 6.69 -6.61 12.35
C SER A 58 7.86 -6.28 13.29
N PRO A 59 7.94 -6.90 14.49
CA PRO A 59 9.08 -6.73 15.40
C PRO A 59 10.37 -7.31 14.84
N ARG A 60 10.30 -8.13 13.77
CA ARG A 60 11.47 -8.66 13.06
C ARG A 60 12.12 -7.63 12.14
N ALA A 61 11.45 -6.50 11.89
CA ALA A 61 12.05 -5.40 11.16
C ALA A 61 13.09 -4.69 12.04
N VAL A 62 14.30 -4.51 11.51
CA VAL A 62 15.39 -3.86 12.24
C VAL A 62 15.02 -2.42 12.58
N GLY A 63 15.22 -2.01 13.83
CA GLY A 63 15.00 -0.64 14.29
C GLY A 63 13.53 -0.21 14.33
N ASN A 64 12.61 -1.16 14.57
CA ASN A 64 11.16 -0.91 14.57
C ASN A 64 10.53 -0.80 15.97
N GLN A 65 11.19 -0.08 16.90
CA GLN A 65 10.66 0.09 18.27
C GLN A 65 9.56 1.16 18.37
N ASN A 66 9.59 2.17 17.51
CA ASN A 66 8.64 3.30 17.49
C ASN A 66 7.85 3.34 16.17
N TRP A 67 7.25 2.21 15.80
CA TRP A 67 6.58 2.08 14.50
C TRP A 67 5.39 3.03 14.36
N ASN A 68 4.59 3.21 15.42
CA ASN A 68 3.41 4.06 15.39
C ASN A 68 3.79 5.51 15.06
N GLU A 69 4.77 6.06 15.76
CA GLU A 69 5.26 7.43 15.55
C GLU A 69 5.84 7.58 14.14
N THR A 70 6.64 6.61 13.71
CA THR A 70 7.26 6.62 12.37
C THR A 70 6.21 6.52 11.26
N ALA A 71 5.18 5.68 11.45
CA ALA A 71 4.10 5.51 10.48
C ALA A 71 3.23 6.77 10.40
N MET A 72 2.90 7.38 11.53
CA MET A 72 2.14 8.64 11.58
C MET A 72 2.90 9.78 10.90
N GLN A 73 4.20 9.95 11.22
CA GLN A 73 5.04 10.93 10.54
C GLN A 73 5.09 10.68 9.03
N ARG A 74 5.22 9.42 8.61
CA ARG A 74 5.29 9.10 7.19
C ARG A 74 3.96 9.33 6.47
N LEU A 75 2.82 9.05 7.11
CA LEU A 75 1.50 9.37 6.57
C LEU A 75 1.33 10.89 6.41
N ASP A 76 1.83 11.69 7.35
CA ASP A 76 1.82 13.16 7.27
C ASP A 76 2.69 13.68 6.11
N GLU A 77 3.92 13.19 6.00
CA GLU A 77 4.84 13.51 4.89
C GLU A 77 4.25 13.19 3.50
N LEU A 78 3.45 12.13 3.41
CA LEU A 78 2.75 11.73 2.19
C LEU A 78 1.42 12.48 2.00
N GLY A 79 1.02 13.34 2.94
CA GLY A 79 -0.23 14.09 2.93
C GLY A 79 -1.47 13.21 3.00
N LEU A 80 -1.36 12.03 3.63
CA LEU A 80 -2.43 11.05 3.73
C LEU A 80 -3.30 11.22 4.98
N LEU A 81 -2.82 11.91 6.02
CA LEU A 81 -3.58 12.11 7.26
C LEU A 81 -4.94 12.78 7.03
N LYS A 82 -5.04 13.66 6.03
CA LYS A 82 -6.29 14.29 5.59
C LYS A 82 -7.43 13.32 5.24
N PHE A 83 -7.11 12.07 4.89
CA PHE A 83 -8.10 11.04 4.57
C PHE A 83 -8.63 10.31 5.82
N PHE A 84 -8.01 10.51 6.98
CA PHE A 84 -8.43 9.91 8.25
C PHE A 84 -9.20 10.89 9.14
N GLU A 85 -9.16 12.18 8.82
CA GLU A 85 -10.04 13.16 9.45
C GLU A 85 -11.48 12.81 9.08
N LYS A 86 -12.33 12.67 10.10
CA LYS A 86 -13.77 12.56 9.85
C LYS A 86 -14.18 13.74 8.99
N ALA A 87 -14.90 13.47 7.90
CA ALA A 87 -15.64 14.51 7.20
C ALA A 87 -16.39 15.30 8.29
N SER A 88 -16.06 16.58 8.43
CA SER A 88 -16.75 17.45 9.38
C SER A 88 -18.21 17.47 8.93
N THR A 89 -19.04 16.66 9.58
CA THR A 89 -20.47 16.62 9.34
C THR A 89 -21.02 17.93 9.87
N THR A 90 -20.95 18.98 9.06
CA THR A 90 -21.77 20.17 9.22
C THR A 90 -23.14 19.79 8.68
N VAL A 91 -24.01 19.33 9.58
CA VAL A 91 -25.47 19.38 9.40
C VAL A 91 -25.95 20.66 10.05
#